data_AF-K1T2S1-F1
#
_entry.id   AF-K1T2S1-F1
#
_cell.length_a   1.000
_cell.length_b   1.000
_cell.length_c   1.000
_cell.angle_alpha   90.00
_cell.angle_beta   90.00
_cell.angle_gamma   90.00
#
_symmetry.space_group_name_H-M   'P 1'
#
loop_
_entity.id
_entity.type
_entity.pdbx_description
1 polymer ?
#
loop_
_entity_poly.entity_id
_entity_poly.type
_entity_poly.pdbx_seq_one_letter_code
_entity_poly.pdbx_strand_id
1 'polypeptide(L)' 'MDTLALLQHYWWFLISLLGALLVFLLFVQGGQSLLYTIGRTEHERNLIVNSLGRKWELTFTTL' A
#
# COMPACT_ATOMS: atom_id res chain seq x y z
N MET A 1 -31.03 -12.61 -17.23
CA MET A 1 -30.84 -12.13 -15.84
C MET A 1 -29.48 -12.59 -15.31
N ASP A 2 -29.02 -13.79 -15.65
CA ASP A 2 -27.78 -14.38 -15.10
C ASP A 2 -26.48 -13.68 -15.57
N THR A 3 -26.41 -13.21 -16.82
CA THR A 3 -25.22 -12.51 -17.34
C THR A 3 -24.94 -11.19 -16.61
N LEU A 4 -25.99 -10.45 -16.24
CA LEU A 4 -25.83 -9.18 -15.52
C LEU A 4 -25.34 -9.42 -14.09
N ALA A 5 -25.88 -10.43 -13.41
CA ALA A 5 -25.42 -10.84 -12.08
C ALA A 5 -23.97 -11.32 -12.10
N LEU A 6 -23.57 -12.12 -13.10
CA LEU A 6 -22.19 -12.55 -13.29
C LEU A 6 -21.25 -11.36 -13.50
N LEU A 7 -21.61 -10.42 -14.36
CA LEU A 7 -20.80 -9.23 -14.62
C LEU A 7 -20.68 -8.35 -13.37
N GLN A 8 -21.75 -8.23 -12.58
CA GLN A 8 -21.72 -7.51 -11.31
C GLN A 8 -20.73 -8.14 -10.32
N HIS A 9 -20.78 -9.46 -10.12
CA HIS A 9 -19.83 -10.15 -9.23
C HIS A 9 -18.39 -10.06 -9.74
N TYR A 10 -18.18 -10.15 -11.05
CA TYR A 10 -16.88 -9.97 -11.67
C TYR A 10 -16.29 -8.59 -11.40
N TRP A 11 -17.08 -7.52 -11.54
CA TRP A 11 -16.63 -6.16 -11.23
C TRP A 11 -16.35 -5.96 -9.74
N TRP A 12 -17.19 -6.52 -8.85
CA TRP A 12 -16.91 -6.49 -7.42
C TRP A 12 -15.58 -7.16 -7.09
N PHE A 13 -15.32 -8.34 -7.68
CA PHE A 13 -14.03 -9.03 -7.51
C PHE A 13 -12.86 -8.16 -7.98
N LEU A 14 -12.94 -7.56 -9.17
CA LEU A 14 -11.89 -6.69 -9.68
C LEU A 14 -11.63 -5.48 -8.77
N ILE A 15 -12.69 -4.80 -8.34
CA ILE A 15 -12.57 -3.62 -7.46
C ILE A 15 -11.94 -4.02 -6.13
N SER A 16 -12.38 -5.14 -5.53
CA SER A 16 -11.78 -5.65 -4.29
C SER A 16 -10.31 -6.04 -4.46
N LEU A 17 -9.96 -6.70 -5.57
CA LEU A 17 -8.58 -7.09 -5.87
C LEU A 17 -7.68 -5.86 -6.03
N LEU A 18 -8.10 -4.89 -6.85
CA LEU A 18 -7.37 -3.65 -7.07
C LEU A 18 -7.26 -2.83 -5.78
N GLY A 19 -8.32 -2.78 -4.96
CA GLY A 19 -8.29 -2.13 -3.66
C GLY A 19 -7.30 -2.77 -2.69
N ALA A 20 -7.23 -4.11 -2.64
CA ALA A 20 -6.25 -4.81 -1.82
C ALA A 20 -4.81 -4.55 -2.30
N LEU A 21 -4.57 -4.60 -3.61
CA LEU A 21 -3.26 -4.26 -4.20
C LEU A 21 -2.86 -2.82 -3.89
N LEU A 22 -3.80 -1.87 -3.99
CA LEU A 22 -3.58 -0.48 -3.64
C LEU A 22 -3.16 -0.33 -2.18
N VAL A 23 -3.83 -1.00 -1.23
CA VAL A 23 -3.43 -0.97 0.20
C VAL A 23 -2.01 -1.50 0.38
N PHE A 24 -1.62 -2.56 -0.34
CA PHE A 24 -0.24 -3.07 -0.30
C PHE A 24 0.77 -2.05 -0.86
N LEU A 25 0.43 -1.33 -1.93
CA LEU A 25 1.30 -0.29 -2.49
C LEU A 25 1.46 0.89 -1.53
N LEU A 26 0.42 1.25 -0.78
CA LEU A 26 0.45 2.37 0.17
C LEU A 26 1.29 2.11 1.45
N PHE A 27 1.90 0.93 1.59
CA PHE A 27 2.64 0.59 2.82
C PHE A 27 3.80 1.56 3.13
N VAL A 28 4.44 2.15 2.10
CA VAL A 28 5.53 3.13 2.32
C VAL A 28 5.00 4.38 3.01
N GLN A 29 3.80 4.84 2.66
CA GLN A 29 3.15 6.00 3.27
C GLN A 29 2.74 5.70 4.71
N GLY A 30 2.24 4.49 4.97
CA GLY A 30 1.96 4.01 6.33
C GLY A 30 3.22 3.88 7.20
N GLY A 31 4.35 3.45 6.63
CA GLY A 31 5.63 3.39 7.35
C GLY A 31 6.16 4.78 7.73
N GLN A 32 6.03 5.76 6.82
CA GLN A 32 6.42 7.15 7.07
C GLN A 32 5.53 7.83 8.12
N SER A 33 4.22 7.55 8.14
CA SER A 33 3.32 8.14 9.15
C SER A 33 3.65 7.67 10.58
N LEU A 34 4.28 6.50 10.72
CA LEU A 34 4.71 5.93 12.00
C LEU A 34 6.15 6.30 12.39
N LEU A 35 6.90 7.03 11.54
CA LEU A 35 8.33 7.31 11.73
C LEU A 35 8.64 7.93 13.10
N TYR A 36 7.86 8.92 13.52
CA TYR A 36 8.02 9.61 14.81
C TYR A 36 7.31 8.91 15.97
N THR A 37 6.41 7.96 15.67
CA THR A 37 5.69 7.17 16.67
C THR A 37 6.55 5.99 17.14
N ILE A 38 7.28 5.35 16.22
CA ILE A 38 8.14 4.19 16.49
C ILE A 38 9.59 4.61 16.71
N GLY A 39 10.15 5.49 15.87
CA GLY A 39 11.53 5.97 16.00
C GLY A 39 11.67 7.05 17.07
N ARG A 40 12.17 6.67 18.25
CA ARG A 40 12.38 7.59 19.39
C ARG A 40 13.71 8.31 19.31
N THR A 41 14.70 7.70 18.65
CA THR A 41 16.02 8.30 18.38
C THR A 41 16.22 8.54 16.89
N GLU A 42 17.18 9.41 16.55
CA GLU A 42 17.57 9.62 15.14
C GLU A 42 18.10 8.35 14.48
N HIS A 43 18.82 7.52 15.23
CA HIS A 43 19.33 6.25 14.73
C HIS A 43 18.20 5.30 14.32
N GLU A 44 17.20 5.12 15.18
CA GLU A 44 16.01 4.29 14.88
C GLU A 44 15.22 4.82 13.69
N ARG A 45 15.07 6.15 13.59
CA ARG A 45 14.41 6.79 12.44
C ARG A 45 15.18 6.52 11.14
N ASN A 46 16.50 6.61 11.16
CA ASN A 46 17.33 6.30 9.99
C ASN A 46 17.22 4.83 9.57
N LEU A 47 17.11 3.89 10.52
CA LEU A 47 16.85 2.48 10.20
C LEU A 47 15.48 2.29 9.51
N ILE A 48 14.44 2.96 10.02
CA ILE A 48 13.09 2.92 9.42
C ILE A 48 13.13 3.49 7.99
N VAL A 49 13.70 4.68 7.80
CA VAL A 49 13.80 5.32 6.47
C VAL A 49 14.59 4.45 5.48
N ASN A 50 15.72 3.86 5.90
CA ASN A 50 16.50 2.95 5.05
C ASN A 50 15.72 1.69 4.65
N SER A 51 14.87 1.18 5.54
CA SER A 51 14.02 0.00 5.26
C SER A 51 12.87 0.29 4.28
N LEU A 52 12.44 1.57 4.20
CA LEU A 52 11.34 2.04 3.35
C LEU A 52 11.83 2.61 2.00
N GLY A 53 13.04 3.20 1.97
CA GLY A 53 13.55 4.00 0.84
C GLY A 53 13.55 3.28 -0.51
N ARG A 54 14.17 2.09 -0.61
CA ARG A 54 14.22 1.32 -1.87
C ARG A 54 12.85 0.87 -2.38
N LYS A 55 11.86 0.80 -1.49
CA LYS A 55 10.51 0.33 -1.82
C LYS A 55 9.58 1.49 -2.23
N TRP A 56 10.04 2.73 -2.01
CA TRP A 56 9.36 3.94 -2.48
C TRP A 56 9.26 3.97 -4.00
N GLU A 57 10.30 3.54 -4.73
CA GLU A 57 10.30 3.49 -6.20
C GLU A 57 9.19 2.59 -6.77
N LEU A 58 8.96 1.41 -6.16
CA LEU A 58 7.90 0.49 -6.54
C LEU A 58 6.51 1.13 -6.37
N THR A 59 6.32 1.84 -5.26
CA THR A 59 5.04 2.51 -4.95
C THR A 59 4.81 3.70 -5.87
N PHE A 60 5.83 4.52 -6.10
CA PHE A 60 5.76 5.74 -6.93
C PHE A 60 5.57 5.47 -8.43
N THR A 61 6.12 4.37 -8.94
CA THR A 61 5.95 4.03 -10.37
C THR A 61 4.63 3.32 -10.67
N THR A 62 3.94 2.81 -9.63
CA THR A 62 2.66 2.11 -9.77
C THR A 62 1.45 3.01 -9.48
N LEU A 63 1.61 4.02 -8.61
CA LEU A 63 0.60 5.07 -8.32
C LEU A 63 0.76 6.27 -9.26
#